data_AF-J3LUS5-F1
#
_entry.id   AF-J3LUS5-F1
#
_cell.length_a   1.000
_cell.length_b   1.000
_cell.length_c   1.000
_cell.angle_alpha   90.00
_cell.angle_beta   90.00
_cell.angle_gamma   90.00
#
_symmetry.space_group_name_H-M   'P 1'
#
loop_
_entity.id
_entity.type
_entity.pdbx_description
1 polymer ?
#
loop_
_entity_poly.entity_id
_entity_poly.type
_entity_poly.pdbx_seq_one_letter_code
_entity_poly.pdbx_strand_id
1 'polypeptide(L)'
;MAAAAAATATGNAAGDAVRQSLDLFYATGAAGLGLSLVLIHIYVTPIKRFLQALWVVGALGSVGTYVAAAQPLDESLVRYVLDHPAALWFVGPTFAALTGLVFKEGLCYGKLEAGILTFVIPGLLLGHLSGLMDDGTKAGLLGVWMVLFTVFAARKFQQPIKDDIGDKSVFMFNALPEEEKKALLQKLQMQTETDDI
;
A
#
# COMPACT_ATOMS: atom_id res chain seq x y z
N MET A 1 -10.80 17.20 48.56
CA MET A 1 -9.65 16.77 47.75
C MET A 1 -9.95 15.46 47.01
N ALA A 2 -11.04 15.38 46.24
CA ALA A 2 -11.45 14.17 45.51
C ALA A 2 -12.04 14.44 44.10
N ALA A 3 -12.24 15.70 43.72
CA ALA A 3 -12.81 16.08 42.42
C ALA A 3 -11.75 16.32 41.32
N ALA A 4 -10.46 16.41 41.68
CA ALA A 4 -9.37 16.62 40.72
C ALA A 4 -8.84 15.31 40.08
N ALA A 5 -9.17 14.14 40.66
CA ALA A 5 -8.78 12.84 40.13
C ALA A 5 -9.73 12.33 39.02
N ALA A 6 -10.99 12.77 39.02
CA ALA A 6 -11.97 12.35 38.03
C ALA A 6 -11.76 13.06 36.67
N ALA A 7 -11.37 14.34 36.67
CA ALA A 7 -11.12 15.09 35.43
C ALA A 7 -9.80 14.68 34.73
N THR A 8 -8.83 14.18 35.50
CA THR A 8 -7.57 13.63 34.97
C THR A 8 -7.75 12.20 34.45
N ALA A 9 -8.58 11.39 35.10
CA ALA A 9 -8.90 10.03 34.64
C ALA A 9 -9.67 10.00 33.31
N THR A 10 -10.59 10.94 33.06
CA THR A 10 -11.33 11.00 31.78
C THR A 10 -10.45 11.47 30.62
N GLY A 11 -9.49 12.36 30.89
CA GLY A 11 -8.49 12.79 29.90
C GLY A 11 -7.53 11.68 29.51
N ASN A 12 -7.06 10.89 30.49
CA ASN A 12 -6.25 9.70 30.25
C ASN A 12 -7.05 8.63 29.51
N ALA A 13 -8.25 8.28 29.98
CA ALA A 13 -9.06 7.22 29.36
C ALA A 13 -9.46 7.54 27.90
N ALA A 14 -9.78 8.79 27.59
CA ALA A 14 -10.07 9.21 26.22
C ALA A 14 -8.80 9.20 25.34
N GLY A 15 -7.67 9.69 25.87
CA GLY A 15 -6.38 9.64 25.19
C GLY A 15 -5.91 8.21 24.90
N ASP A 16 -6.04 7.32 25.89
CA ASP A 16 -5.71 5.90 25.81
C ASP A 16 -6.59 5.18 24.78
N ALA A 17 -7.88 5.48 24.76
CA ALA A 17 -8.81 4.92 23.77
C ALA A 17 -8.49 5.38 22.34
N VAL A 18 -8.15 6.66 22.14
CA VAL A 18 -7.73 7.19 20.83
C VAL A 18 -6.41 6.55 20.39
N ARG A 19 -5.42 6.49 21.29
CA ARG A 19 -4.13 5.84 21.03
C ARG A 19 -4.31 4.38 20.61
N GLN A 20 -5.06 3.62 21.39
CA GLN A 20 -5.32 2.20 21.10
C GLN A 20 -6.03 2.03 19.75
N SER A 21 -6.98 2.91 19.43
CA SER A 21 -7.68 2.90 18.14
C SER A 21 -6.72 3.16 16.97
N LEU A 22 -5.82 4.14 17.09
CA LEU A 22 -4.84 4.47 16.05
C LEU A 22 -3.87 3.31 15.80
N ASP A 23 -3.31 2.73 16.86
CA ASP A 23 -2.39 1.59 16.75
C ASP A 23 -3.10 0.35 16.20
N LEU A 24 -4.37 0.13 16.58
CA LEU A 24 -5.19 -0.95 16.05
C LEU A 24 -5.48 -0.77 14.56
N PHE A 25 -5.86 0.43 14.11
CA PHE A 25 -6.07 0.71 12.68
C PHE A 25 -4.79 0.54 11.86
N TYR A 26 -3.65 1.01 12.40
CA TYR A 26 -2.37 0.80 11.75
C TYR A 26 -2.02 -0.71 11.65
N ALA A 27 -2.14 -1.45 12.76
CA ALA A 27 -1.81 -2.86 12.82
C ALA A 27 -2.70 -3.71 11.89
N THR A 28 -4.01 -3.44 11.92
CA THR A 28 -4.97 -4.13 11.02
C THR A 28 -4.74 -3.78 9.56
N GLY A 29 -4.45 -2.51 9.24
CA GLY A 29 -4.09 -2.09 7.88
C GLY A 29 -2.80 -2.76 7.39
N ALA A 30 -1.76 -2.82 8.23
CA ALA A 30 -0.51 -3.51 7.92
C ALA A 30 -0.71 -5.03 7.73
N ALA A 31 -1.52 -5.66 8.59
CA ALA A 31 -1.86 -7.08 8.46
C ALA A 31 -2.67 -7.36 7.18
N GLY A 32 -3.66 -6.51 6.86
CA GLY A 32 -4.45 -6.59 5.64
C GLY A 32 -3.59 -6.45 4.37
N LEU A 33 -2.61 -5.52 4.38
CA LEU A 33 -1.62 -5.40 3.31
C LEU A 33 -0.80 -6.69 3.17
N GLY A 34 -0.31 -7.25 4.28
CA GLY A 34 0.45 -8.51 4.27
C GLY A 34 -0.36 -9.67 3.68
N LEU A 35 -1.61 -9.83 4.14
CA LEU A 35 -2.52 -10.83 3.61
C LEU A 35 -2.76 -10.64 2.11
N SER A 36 -2.98 -9.40 1.67
CA SER A 36 -3.12 -9.06 0.24
C SER A 36 -1.87 -9.44 -0.56
N LEU A 37 -0.67 -9.15 -0.06
CA LEU A 37 0.60 -9.52 -0.71
C LEU A 37 0.84 -11.03 -0.78
N VAL A 38 0.26 -11.81 0.14
CA VAL A 38 0.29 -13.28 0.06
C VAL A 38 -0.64 -13.77 -1.04
N LEU A 39 -1.88 -13.27 -1.04
CA LEU A 39 -2.96 -13.71 -1.94
C LEU A 39 -2.78 -13.23 -3.39
N ILE A 40 -2.19 -12.06 -3.59
CA ILE A 40 -2.08 -11.44 -4.92
C ILE A 40 -1.25 -12.31 -5.87
N HIS A 41 -1.79 -12.56 -7.06
CA HIS A 41 -1.08 -13.25 -8.11
C HIS A 41 -0.25 -12.22 -8.91
N ILE A 42 1.05 -12.15 -8.64
CA ILE A 42 1.99 -11.34 -9.40
C ILE A 42 2.85 -12.31 -10.20
N TYR A 43 2.79 -12.19 -11.52
CA TYR A 43 3.52 -13.08 -12.45
C TYR A 43 5.03 -13.03 -12.23
N VAL A 44 5.56 -11.83 -11.96
CA VAL A 44 6.98 -11.61 -11.69
C VAL A 44 7.29 -11.92 -10.22
N THR A 45 7.66 -13.17 -9.96
CA THR A 45 7.98 -13.66 -8.61
C THR A 45 9.01 -12.81 -7.85
N PRO A 46 10.11 -12.33 -8.46
CA PRO A 46 11.08 -11.48 -7.76
C PRO A 46 10.46 -10.20 -7.19
N ILE A 47 9.58 -9.55 -7.96
CA ILE A 47 8.89 -8.33 -7.53
C ILE A 47 7.95 -8.64 -6.36
N LYS A 48 7.19 -9.74 -6.45
CA LYS A 48 6.32 -10.18 -5.34
C LYS A 48 7.11 -10.38 -4.05
N ARG A 49 8.25 -11.07 -4.12
CA ARG A 49 9.10 -11.36 -2.96
C ARG A 49 9.74 -10.09 -2.40
N PHE A 50 10.13 -9.15 -3.25
CA PHE A 50 10.65 -7.87 -2.81
C PHE A 50 9.60 -7.07 -2.03
N LEU A 51 8.35 -7.00 -2.52
CA LEU A 51 7.25 -6.33 -1.79
C LEU A 51 6.93 -7.01 -0.46
N GLN A 52 6.94 -8.35 -0.42
CA GLN A 52 6.77 -9.11 0.82
C GLN A 52 7.91 -8.83 1.81
N ALA A 53 9.15 -8.74 1.33
CA ALA A 53 10.31 -8.41 2.17
C ALA A 53 10.20 -6.98 2.73
N LEU A 54 9.82 -6.00 1.90
CA LEU A 54 9.57 -4.63 2.34
C LEU A 54 8.47 -4.58 3.41
N TRP A 55 7.39 -5.34 3.23
CA TRP A 55 6.33 -5.43 4.23
C TRP A 55 6.82 -6.06 5.54
N VAL A 56 7.60 -7.16 5.49
CA VAL A 56 8.15 -7.78 6.71
C VAL A 56 9.10 -6.82 7.43
N VAL A 57 10.04 -6.21 6.71
CA VAL A 57 10.99 -5.24 7.27
C VAL A 57 10.26 -4.06 7.88
N GLY A 58 9.26 -3.53 7.19
CA GLY A 58 8.46 -2.42 7.68
C GLY A 58 7.61 -2.80 8.89
N ALA A 59 6.99 -3.99 8.91
CA ALA A 59 6.21 -4.46 10.05
C ALA A 59 7.09 -4.65 11.30
N LEU A 60 8.28 -5.25 11.13
CA LEU A 60 9.26 -5.39 12.20
C LEU A 60 9.78 -4.02 12.66
N GLY A 61 10.05 -3.11 11.72
CA GLY A 61 10.48 -1.74 12.01
C GLY A 61 9.42 -0.96 12.80
N SER A 62 8.14 -1.12 12.45
CA SER A 62 7.02 -0.53 13.18
C SER A 62 6.88 -1.07 14.60
N VAL A 63 6.97 -2.39 14.78
CA VAL A 63 6.95 -3.01 16.11
C VAL A 63 8.16 -2.56 16.94
N GLY A 64 9.36 -2.54 16.33
CA GLY A 64 10.57 -2.07 16.98
C GLY A 64 10.49 -0.61 17.41
N THR A 65 9.98 0.26 16.54
CA THR A 65 9.78 1.69 16.85
C THR A 65 8.74 1.87 17.96
N TYR A 66 7.66 1.09 17.94
CA TYR A 66 6.66 1.12 18.99
C TYR A 66 7.25 0.72 20.34
N VAL A 67 7.91 -0.42 20.44
CA VAL A 67 8.46 -0.94 21.71
C VAL A 67 9.62 -0.09 22.22
N ALA A 68 10.52 0.36 21.34
CA ALA A 68 11.74 1.05 21.74
C ALA A 68 11.55 2.56 21.97
N ALA A 69 10.56 3.19 21.34
CA ALA A 69 10.41 4.64 21.38
C ALA A 69 9.00 5.10 21.78
N ALA A 70 7.94 4.65 21.09
CA ALA A 70 6.59 5.14 21.37
C ALA A 70 6.03 4.67 22.73
N GLN A 71 6.32 3.42 23.12
CA GLN A 71 5.82 2.82 24.37
C GLN A 71 6.41 3.50 25.62
N PRO A 72 7.73 3.78 25.71
CA PRO A 72 8.31 4.56 26.81
C PRO A 72 7.77 5.99 26.97
N LEU A 73 7.34 6.60 25.86
CA LEU A 73 6.77 7.95 25.82
C LEU A 73 5.24 7.97 26.06
N ASP A 74 4.63 6.81 26.22
CA ASP A 74 3.17 6.64 26.34
C ASP A 74 2.38 7.17 25.13
N GLU A 75 3.00 7.16 23.94
CA GLU A 75 2.43 7.66 22.68
C GLU A 75 2.02 6.52 21.73
N SER A 76 1.12 6.83 20.78
CA SER A 76 0.81 5.91 19.67
C SER A 76 1.97 5.89 18.66
N LEU A 77 2.15 4.77 17.96
CA LEU A 77 3.18 4.67 16.91
C LEU A 77 2.97 5.75 15.84
N VAL A 78 1.71 5.97 15.45
CA VAL A 78 1.35 6.95 14.41
C VAL A 78 1.74 8.35 14.84
N ARG A 79 1.47 8.72 16.09
CA ARG A 79 1.79 10.05 16.61
C ARG A 79 3.29 10.25 16.74
N TYR A 80 4.00 9.24 17.25
CA TYR A 80 5.46 9.25 17.32
C TYR A 80 6.11 9.48 15.94
N VAL A 81 5.62 8.83 14.88
CA VAL A 81 6.16 9.00 13.51
C VAL A 81 5.85 10.39 12.92
N LEU A 82 4.74 11.01 13.31
CA LEU A 82 4.41 12.37 12.90
C LEU A 82 5.34 13.39 13.57
N ASP A 83 5.63 13.21 14.85
CA ASP A 83 6.49 14.12 15.62
C ASP A 83 7.99 13.87 15.37
N HIS A 84 8.36 12.64 14.98
CA HIS A 84 9.74 12.25 14.64
C HIS A 84 9.82 11.70 13.20
N PRO A 85 10.00 12.56 12.17
CA PRO A 85 10.05 12.14 10.77
C PRO A 85 11.12 11.09 10.46
N ALA A 86 12.23 11.06 11.20
CA ALA A 86 13.26 10.04 11.04
C ALA A 86 12.76 8.61 11.32
N ALA A 87 11.72 8.45 12.15
CA ALA A 87 11.09 7.15 12.40
C ALA A 87 10.46 6.54 11.13
N LEU A 88 10.21 7.37 10.12
CA LEU A 88 9.70 6.93 8.83
C LEU A 88 10.68 6.01 8.09
N TRP A 89 11.97 6.00 8.41
CA TRP A 89 12.91 5.01 7.85
C TRP A 89 12.58 3.57 8.27
N PHE A 90 11.99 3.39 9.45
CA PHE A 90 11.62 2.07 9.98
C PHE A 90 10.23 1.63 9.51
N VAL A 91 9.28 2.56 9.45
CA VAL A 91 7.87 2.31 9.08
C VAL A 91 7.65 2.40 7.56
N GLY A 92 8.45 3.22 6.88
CA GLY A 92 8.38 3.51 5.45
C GLY A 92 8.39 2.30 4.52
N PRO A 93 9.16 1.22 4.79
CA PRO A 93 9.09 0.01 3.97
C PRO A 93 7.69 -0.60 3.86
N THR A 94 6.85 -0.50 4.90
CA THR A 94 5.44 -0.93 4.85
C THR A 94 4.66 -0.12 3.80
N PHE A 95 4.86 1.21 3.79
CA PHE A 95 4.22 2.07 2.81
C PHE A 95 4.80 1.91 1.41
N ALA A 96 6.09 1.60 1.28
CA ALA A 96 6.69 1.26 -0.02
C ALA A 96 6.06 -0.02 -0.59
N ALA A 97 5.80 -1.03 0.24
CA ALA A 97 5.07 -2.23 -0.17
C ALA A 97 3.62 -1.90 -0.58
N LEU A 98 2.94 -1.01 0.14
CA LEU A 98 1.61 -0.49 -0.23
C LEU A 98 1.64 0.23 -1.58
N THR A 99 2.60 1.12 -1.80
CA THR A 99 2.78 1.83 -3.07
C THR A 99 3.02 0.84 -4.21
N GLY A 100 3.81 -0.21 -4.01
CA GLY A 100 4.03 -1.24 -5.03
C GLY A 100 2.76 -2.04 -5.39
N LEU A 101 1.89 -2.31 -4.40
CA LEU A 101 0.59 -2.92 -4.64
C LEU A 101 -0.31 -1.98 -5.46
N VAL A 102 -0.41 -0.73 -5.03
CA VAL A 102 -1.24 0.29 -5.68
C VAL A 102 -0.72 0.62 -7.08
N PHE A 103 0.59 0.62 -7.30
CA PHE A 103 1.24 0.78 -8.60
C PHE A 103 0.76 -0.28 -9.59
N LYS A 104 0.72 -1.55 -9.15
CA LYS A 104 0.24 -2.65 -10.01
C LYS A 104 -1.19 -2.39 -10.46
N GLU A 105 -2.06 -2.01 -9.54
CA GLU A 105 -3.48 -1.79 -9.83
C GLU A 105 -3.68 -0.53 -10.69
N GLY A 106 -2.90 0.52 -10.42
CA GLY A 106 -3.01 1.80 -11.12
C GLY A 106 -2.44 1.77 -12.53
N LEU A 107 -1.17 1.42 -12.65
CA LEU A 107 -0.44 1.50 -13.91
C LEU A 107 -0.56 0.23 -14.76
N CYS A 108 -0.68 -0.96 -14.14
CA CYS A 108 -0.82 -2.19 -14.92
C CYS A 108 -2.26 -2.51 -15.33
N TYR A 109 -3.26 -2.10 -14.54
CA TYR A 109 -4.69 -2.34 -14.84
C TYR A 109 -5.49 -1.07 -15.15
N GLY A 110 -4.81 0.07 -15.30
CA GLY A 110 -5.41 1.33 -15.76
C GLY A 110 -6.42 1.96 -14.80
N LYS A 111 -6.30 1.70 -13.49
CA LYS A 111 -7.18 2.31 -12.48
C LYS A 111 -6.64 3.68 -12.09
N LEU A 112 -7.26 4.74 -12.58
CA LEU A 112 -6.82 6.13 -12.33
C LEU A 112 -6.64 6.45 -10.83
N GLU A 113 -7.54 5.98 -9.97
CA GLU A 113 -7.49 6.18 -8.52
C GLU A 113 -6.19 5.64 -7.90
N ALA A 114 -5.85 4.40 -8.24
CA ALA A 114 -4.62 3.75 -7.81
C ALA A 114 -3.39 4.37 -8.50
N GLY A 115 -3.52 4.81 -9.76
CA GLY A 115 -2.49 5.55 -10.46
C GLY A 115 -2.10 6.83 -9.73
N ILE A 116 -3.08 7.62 -9.27
CA ILE A 116 -2.82 8.84 -8.49
C ILE A 116 -2.23 8.50 -7.11
N LEU A 117 -2.80 7.52 -6.41
CA LEU A 117 -2.28 7.08 -5.10
C LEU A 117 -0.81 6.65 -5.15
N THR A 118 -0.36 6.07 -6.27
CA THR A 118 1.03 5.67 -6.49
C THR A 118 2.00 6.84 -6.35
N PHE A 119 1.58 8.06 -6.68
CA PHE A 119 2.40 9.27 -6.52
C PHE A 119 2.13 9.97 -5.19
N VAL A 120 0.87 10.00 -4.74
CA VAL A 120 0.47 10.67 -3.50
C VAL A 120 1.15 10.03 -2.28
N ILE A 121 1.19 8.70 -2.18
CA ILE A 121 1.79 8.00 -1.04
C ILE A 121 3.28 8.36 -0.86
N PRO A 122 4.18 8.13 -1.84
CA PRO A 122 5.59 8.46 -1.69
C PRO A 122 5.81 9.98 -1.59
N GLY A 123 5.03 10.80 -2.30
CA GLY A 123 5.13 12.26 -2.23
C GLY A 123 4.85 12.80 -0.83
N LEU A 124 3.79 12.30 -0.18
CA LEU A 124 3.43 12.68 1.18
C LEU A 124 4.47 12.23 2.20
N LEU A 125 4.97 10.99 2.08
CA LEU A 125 5.98 10.44 2.99
C LEU A 125 7.32 11.16 2.87
N LEU A 126 7.77 11.43 1.64
CA LEU A 126 9.00 12.19 1.40
C LEU A 126 8.86 13.66 1.80
N GLY A 127 7.68 14.26 1.56
CA GLY A 127 7.37 15.61 2.03
C GLY A 127 7.42 15.72 3.56
N HIS A 128 6.90 14.72 4.26
CA HIS A 128 6.98 14.63 5.73
C HIS A 128 8.42 14.41 6.21
N LEU A 129 9.15 13.49 5.59
CA LEU A 129 10.54 13.17 5.96
C LEU A 129 11.50 14.35 5.74
N SER A 130 11.33 15.07 4.63
CA SER A 130 12.19 16.21 4.26
C SER A 130 11.84 17.49 5.01
N GLY A 131 10.66 17.56 5.64
CA GLY A 131 10.14 18.78 6.26
C GLY A 131 9.84 19.92 5.27
N LEU A 132 9.88 19.64 3.96
CA LEU A 132 9.66 20.65 2.91
C LEU A 132 8.19 21.05 2.73
N MET A 133 7.28 20.34 3.39
CA MET A 133 5.84 20.48 3.20
C MET A 133 5.20 21.08 4.44
N ASP A 134 4.36 22.10 4.24
CA ASP A 134 3.56 22.70 5.31
C ASP A 134 2.40 21.76 5.72
N ASP A 135 1.81 22.01 6.88
CA ASP A 135 0.76 21.16 7.44
C ASP A 135 -0.54 21.20 6.64
N GLY A 136 -0.84 22.31 5.95
CA GLY A 136 -1.99 22.42 5.06
C GLY A 136 -1.86 21.51 3.85
N THR A 137 -0.68 21.48 3.22
CA THR A 137 -0.38 20.59 2.10
C THR A 137 -0.37 19.11 2.54
N LYS A 138 0.17 18.78 3.72
CA LYS A 138 0.06 17.42 4.32
C LYS A 138 -1.39 17.00 4.49
N ALA A 139 -2.21 17.85 5.10
CA ALA A 139 -3.63 17.55 5.34
C ALA A 139 -4.41 17.38 4.03
N GLY A 140 -4.15 18.24 3.04
CA GLY A 140 -4.75 18.13 1.71
C GLY A 140 -4.41 16.81 1.01
N LEU A 141 -3.12 16.44 0.97
CA LEU A 141 -2.68 15.17 0.38
C LEU A 141 -3.20 13.95 1.16
N LEU A 142 -3.28 14.03 2.49
CA LEU A 142 -3.91 12.98 3.31
C LEU A 142 -5.40 12.84 2.98
N GLY A 143 -6.12 13.95 2.81
CA GLY A 143 -7.53 13.94 2.40
C GLY A 143 -7.72 13.28 1.04
N VAL A 144 -6.90 13.63 0.05
CA VAL A 144 -6.89 12.99 -1.28
C VAL A 144 -6.59 11.50 -1.14
N TRP A 145 -5.60 11.13 -0.34
CA TRP A 145 -5.25 9.73 -0.08
C TRP A 145 -6.43 8.95 0.49
N MET A 146 -7.11 9.45 1.52
CA MET A 146 -8.25 8.77 2.14
C MET A 146 -9.41 8.55 1.16
N VAL A 147 -9.75 9.59 0.38
CA VAL A 147 -10.83 9.52 -0.61
C VAL A 147 -10.49 8.48 -1.68
N LEU A 148 -9.32 8.59 -2.30
CA LEU A 148 -8.91 7.68 -3.37
C LEU A 148 -8.78 6.23 -2.87
N PHE A 149 -8.26 6.02 -1.68
CA PHE A 149 -8.10 4.68 -1.12
C PHE A 149 -9.46 4.05 -0.79
N THR A 150 -10.42 4.85 -0.34
CA THR A 150 -11.81 4.40 -0.11
C THR A 150 -12.48 4.00 -1.43
N VAL A 151 -12.36 4.82 -2.48
CA VAL A 151 -12.92 4.49 -3.80
C VAL A 151 -12.25 3.22 -4.35
N PHE A 152 -10.92 3.13 -4.26
CA PHE A 152 -10.15 1.97 -4.69
C PHE A 152 -10.63 0.69 -3.99
N ALA A 153 -10.80 0.72 -2.67
CA ALA A 153 -11.30 -0.41 -1.88
C ALA A 153 -12.74 -0.78 -2.25
N ALA A 154 -13.63 0.20 -2.40
CA ALA A 154 -15.03 -0.03 -2.77
C ALA A 154 -15.17 -0.68 -4.16
N ARG A 155 -14.37 -0.23 -5.12
CA ARG A 155 -14.40 -0.76 -6.50
C ARG A 155 -13.90 -2.19 -6.59
N LYS A 156 -13.02 -2.64 -5.69
CA LYS A 156 -12.50 -4.02 -5.65
C LYS A 156 -13.66 -5.04 -5.57
N PHE A 157 -14.77 -4.72 -4.91
CA PHE A 157 -15.94 -5.60 -4.78
C PHE A 157 -16.78 -5.76 -6.06
N GLN A 158 -16.64 -4.85 -7.02
CA GLN A 158 -17.42 -4.86 -8.27
C GLN A 158 -16.59 -5.27 -9.50
N GLN A 159 -15.29 -5.55 -9.32
CA GLN A 159 -14.38 -5.81 -10.43
C GLN A 159 -14.50 -7.25 -10.96
N PRO A 160 -14.54 -7.45 -12.29
CA PRO A 160 -14.45 -8.78 -12.90
C PRO A 160 -13.11 -9.46 -12.60
N ILE A 161 -13.12 -10.76 -12.30
CA ILE A 161 -11.92 -11.55 -11.95
C ILE A 161 -10.82 -11.47 -13.02
N LYS A 162 -11.20 -11.36 -14.30
CA LYS A 162 -10.25 -11.28 -15.42
C LYS A 162 -9.38 -10.01 -15.37
N ASP A 163 -9.92 -8.92 -14.83
CA ASP A 163 -9.22 -7.63 -14.74
C ASP A 163 -8.23 -7.61 -13.56
N ASP A 164 -8.27 -8.59 -12.66
CA ASP A 164 -7.41 -8.71 -11.47
C ASP A 164 -6.19 -9.63 -11.70
N ILE A 165 -6.32 -10.62 -12.60
CA ILE A 165 -5.29 -11.65 -12.88
C ILE A 165 -4.27 -11.20 -13.95
N GLY A 166 -4.67 -10.31 -14.86
CA GLY A 166 -3.84 -9.84 -15.97
C GLY A 166 -3.65 -10.87 -17.08
N ASP A 167 -3.18 -10.41 -18.24
CA ASP A 167 -3.04 -11.28 -19.41
C ASP A 167 -1.83 -12.23 -19.27
N LYS A 168 -2.11 -13.53 -19.26
CA LYS A 168 -1.10 -14.60 -19.21
C LYS A 168 -0.55 -14.96 -20.59
N SER A 169 -1.20 -14.51 -21.67
CA SER A 169 -0.93 -14.93 -23.05
C SER A 169 0.50 -14.60 -23.48
N VAL A 170 1.02 -13.42 -23.11
CA VAL A 170 2.38 -12.98 -23.46
C VAL A 170 3.42 -13.91 -22.88
N PHE A 171 3.22 -14.37 -21.64
CA PHE A 171 4.19 -15.26 -21.02
C PHE A 171 4.07 -16.70 -21.51
N MET A 172 2.85 -17.16 -21.79
CA MET A 172 2.64 -18.45 -22.45
C MET A 172 3.31 -18.45 -23.82
N PHE A 173 3.14 -17.38 -24.61
CA PHE A 173 3.80 -17.21 -25.90
C PHE A 173 5.31 -17.20 -25.75
N ASN A 174 5.86 -16.44 -24.79
CA ASN A 174 7.30 -16.33 -24.63
C ASN A 174 7.97 -17.63 -24.13
N ALA A 175 7.22 -18.49 -23.46
CA ALA A 175 7.66 -19.81 -22.98
C ALA A 175 7.61 -20.91 -24.06
N LEU A 176 6.98 -20.67 -25.22
CA LEU A 176 6.95 -21.62 -26.32
C LEU A 176 8.35 -21.79 -26.95
N PRO A 177 8.67 -22.97 -27.49
CA PRO A 177 9.81 -23.16 -28.38
C PRO A 177 9.77 -22.20 -29.58
N GLU A 178 10.94 -21.79 -30.10
CA GLU A 178 11.02 -20.78 -31.18
C GLU A 178 10.34 -21.24 -32.48
N GLU A 179 10.33 -22.55 -32.75
CA GLU A 179 9.61 -23.16 -33.87
C GLU A 179 8.08 -23.02 -33.71
N GLU A 180 7.55 -23.24 -32.51
CA GLU A 180 6.12 -23.12 -32.22
C GLU A 180 5.66 -21.66 -32.19
N LYS A 181 6.49 -20.74 -31.68
CA LYS A 181 6.23 -19.29 -31.76
C LYS A 181 6.06 -18.82 -33.20
N LYS A 182 6.99 -19.22 -34.08
CA LYS A 182 6.96 -18.85 -35.50
C LYS A 182 5.72 -19.42 -36.18
N ALA A 183 5.38 -20.68 -35.92
CA ALA A 183 4.17 -21.30 -36.45
C ALA A 183 2.89 -20.60 -35.96
N LEU A 184 2.84 -20.18 -34.70
CA LEU A 184 1.70 -19.45 -34.12
C LEU A 184 1.54 -18.06 -34.75
N LEU A 185 2.65 -17.32 -34.90
CA LEU A 185 2.66 -16.02 -35.57
C LEU A 185 2.20 -16.13 -37.03
N GLN A 186 2.66 -17.15 -37.75
CA GLN A 186 2.27 -17.38 -39.14
C GLN A 186 0.76 -17.68 -39.26
N LYS A 187 0.22 -18.50 -38.35
CA LYS A 187 -1.23 -18.77 -38.30
C LYS A 187 -2.06 -17.51 -38.01
N LEU A 188 -1.62 -16.70 -37.04
CA LEU A 188 -2.30 -15.45 -36.69
C LEU A 188 -2.26 -14.45 -37.85
N GLN A 189 -1.13 -14.32 -38.55
CA GLN A 189 -1.01 -13.49 -39.75
C GLN A 189 -1.97 -13.93 -40.86
N MET A 190 -2.03 -15.24 -41.15
CA MET A 190 -2.99 -15.77 -42.14
C MET A 190 -4.44 -15.53 -41.74
N GLN A 191 -4.78 -15.62 -40.45
CA GLN A 191 -6.14 -15.32 -39.97
C GLN A 191 -6.48 -13.84 -40.13
N THR A 192 -5.58 -12.92 -39.79
CA THR A 192 -5.80 -11.48 -39.98
C THR A 192 -6.00 -11.14 -41.46
N GLU A 193 -5.20 -11.72 -42.36
CA GLU A 193 -5.36 -11.53 -43.81
C GLU A 193 -6.67 -12.13 -44.36
N THR A 194 -7.22 -13.16 -43.72
CA THR A 194 -8.48 -13.79 -44.15
C THR A 194 -9.70 -13.04 -43.62
N ASP A 195 -9.62 -12.42 -42.44
CA ASP A 195 -10.70 -11.62 -41.85
C ASP A 195 -10.81 -10.20 -42.45
N ASP A 196 -9.78 -9.72 -43.14
CA ASP A 196 -9.75 -8.43 -43.87
C ASP A 196 -10.31 -8.50 -45.31
N ILE A 197 -10.81 -9.67 -45.75
CA ILE A 197 -11.45 -9.91 -47.06
C ILE A 197 -12.96 -10.08 -46.89
#